data_AF-A0A116NZK5-F1
#
_entry.id   AF-A0A116NZK5-F1
#
_cell.length_a   1.000
_cell.length_b   1.000
_cell.length_c   1.000
_cell.angle_alpha   90.00
_cell.angle_beta   90.00
_cell.angle_gamma   90.00
#
_symmetry.space_group_name_H-M   'P 1'
#
loop_
_entity.id
_entity.type
_entity.pdbx_description
1 polymer ?
#
loop_
_entity_poly.entity_id
_entity_poly.type
_entity_poly.pdbx_seq_one_letter_code
_entity_poly.pdbx_strand_id
1 'polypeptide(L)'
;MKYTKTKYPNIFTYETQKGLRYYVRRGYFVNGDKKEFTKSGLRSLKDAQRILRDIEERIYHDEMDVNLELTLNEYWEIYSAKKERKNRSME
;
A
#
# COMPACT_ATOMS: atom_id res chain seq x y z
N MET A 1 -10.86 3.04 -19.20
CA MET A 1 -11.19 1.79 -18.48
C MET A 1 -12.34 2.06 -17.54
N LYS A 2 -13.37 1.20 -17.50
CA LYS A 2 -14.50 1.35 -16.57
C LYS A 2 -14.21 0.52 -15.32
N TYR A 3 -14.21 1.18 -14.16
CA TYR A 3 -14.03 0.52 -12.88
C TYR A 3 -15.39 0.18 -12.27
N THR A 4 -15.52 -1.02 -11.74
CA THR A 4 -16.70 -1.50 -11.02
C THR A 4 -16.42 -1.46 -9.53
N LYS A 5 -17.33 -0.90 -8.74
CA LYS A 5 -17.21 -0.89 -7.28
C LYS A 5 -17.39 -2.30 -6.74
N THR A 6 -16.53 -2.72 -5.83
CA THR A 6 -16.76 -3.95 -5.07
C THR A 6 -17.60 -3.66 -3.83
N LYS A 7 -17.97 -4.71 -3.08
CA LYS A 7 -18.56 -4.55 -1.74
C LYS A 7 -17.60 -3.93 -0.72
N TYR A 8 -16.30 -3.87 -1.04
CA TYR A 8 -15.29 -3.27 -0.18
C TYR A 8 -15.03 -1.82 -0.63
N PRO A 9 -15.06 -0.85 0.30
CA PRO A 9 -14.73 0.53 -0.03
C PRO A 9 -13.30 0.63 -0.54
N ASN A 10 -13.02 1.62 -1.38
CA ASN A 10 -11.69 1.89 -1.93
C ASN A 10 -11.08 0.75 -2.77
N ILE A 11 -11.83 -0.33 -3.03
CA ILE A 11 -11.46 -1.46 -3.88
C ILE A 11 -12.44 -1.56 -5.04
N PHE A 12 -11.87 -1.58 -6.23
CA PHE A 12 -12.58 -1.63 -7.50
C PHE A 12 -12.08 -2.79 -8.33
N THR A 13 -12.85 -3.19 -9.32
CA THR A 13 -12.45 -4.18 -10.32
C THR A 13 -12.52 -3.62 -11.73
N TYR A 14 -11.74 -4.19 -12.62
CA TYR A 14 -11.80 -3.90 -14.05
C TYR A 14 -11.36 -5.13 -14.85
N GLU A 15 -11.92 -5.28 -16.04
CA GLU A 15 -11.56 -6.37 -16.94
C GLU A 15 -10.35 -5.99 -17.81
N THR A 16 -9.51 -6.99 -18.06
CA THR A 16 -8.40 -6.90 -19.00
C THR A 16 -8.45 -8.09 -19.96
N GLN A 17 -7.71 -8.03 -21.06
CA GLN A 17 -7.55 -9.19 -21.97
C GLN A 17 -7.03 -10.45 -21.24
N LYS A 18 -6.36 -10.28 -20.09
CA LYS A 18 -5.81 -11.35 -19.25
C LYS A 18 -6.69 -11.66 -18.02
N GLY A 19 -7.96 -11.26 -18.04
CA GLY A 19 -8.96 -11.47 -16.99
C GLY A 19 -9.14 -10.31 -15.99
N LEU A 20 -9.96 -10.57 -14.98
CA LEU A 20 -10.34 -9.62 -13.93
C LEU A 20 -9.12 -9.15 -13.12
N ARG A 21 -9.06 -7.83 -12.88
CA ARG A 21 -8.06 -7.18 -12.03
C ARG A 21 -8.73 -6.34 -10.96
N TYR A 22 -8.02 -6.19 -9.85
CA TYR A 22 -8.41 -5.33 -8.73
C TYR A 22 -7.57 -4.05 -8.72
N TYR A 23 -8.20 -2.98 -8.25
CA TYR A 23 -7.65 -1.64 -8.15
C TYR A 23 -7.99 -1.05 -6.78
N VAL A 24 -6.98 -0.60 -6.05
CA VAL A 24 -7.12 0.09 -4.76
C VAL A 24 -6.91 1.57 -4.98
N ARG A 25 -7.81 2.41 -4.46
CA ARG A 25 -7.69 3.88 -4.50
C ARG A 25 -8.13 4.47 -3.17
N ARG A 26 -7.21 5.12 -2.45
CA ARG A 26 -7.45 5.74 -1.14
C ARG A 26 -6.90 7.15 -1.13
N GLY A 27 -7.79 8.15 -1.03
CA GLY A 27 -7.38 9.54 -0.75
C GLY A 27 -7.04 9.71 0.73
N TYR A 28 -6.03 10.50 1.06
CA TYR A 28 -5.60 10.79 2.44
C TYR A 28 -5.04 12.21 2.51
N PHE A 29 -4.76 12.70 3.72
CA PHE A 29 -4.16 14.02 3.94
C PHE A 29 -2.81 13.83 4.62
N VAL A 30 -1.80 14.58 4.20
CA VAL A 30 -0.48 14.68 4.85
C VAL A 30 -0.18 16.15 5.02
N ASN A 31 0.05 16.61 6.25
CA ASN A 31 0.36 18.01 6.54
C ASN A 31 -0.63 19.03 5.93
N GLY A 32 -1.91 18.65 5.81
CA GLY A 32 -2.96 19.48 5.21
C GLY A 32 -3.12 19.33 3.68
N ASP A 33 -2.15 18.70 3.00
CA ASP A 33 -2.22 18.45 1.57
C ASP A 33 -2.95 17.14 1.28
N LYS A 34 -3.91 17.20 0.36
CA LYS A 34 -4.64 16.02 -0.11
C LYS A 34 -3.76 15.20 -1.05
N LYS A 35 -3.44 13.98 -0.63
CA LYS A 35 -2.74 12.97 -1.42
C LYS A 35 -3.65 11.79 -1.75
N GLU A 36 -3.24 10.99 -2.71
CA GLU A 36 -3.98 9.80 -3.12
C GLU A 36 -3.04 8.64 -3.36
N PHE A 37 -3.31 7.52 -2.70
CA PHE A 37 -2.66 6.26 -2.97
C PHE A 37 -3.48 5.50 -4.00
N THR A 38 -2.79 4.97 -5.01
CA THR A 38 -3.41 4.08 -5.99
C THR A 38 -2.55 2.85 -6.28
N LYS A 39 -3.18 1.67 -6.39
CA LYS A 39 -2.52 0.44 -6.83
C LYS A 39 -3.42 -0.36 -7.75
N SER A 40 -2.96 -0.62 -8.96
CA SER A 40 -3.68 -1.38 -9.99
C SER A 40 -3.01 -2.71 -10.31
N GLY A 41 -3.65 -3.53 -11.15
CA GLY A 41 -3.08 -4.77 -11.67
C GLY A 41 -3.13 -5.97 -10.72
N LEU A 42 -3.79 -5.83 -9.57
CA LEU A 42 -3.88 -6.89 -8.57
C LEU A 42 -4.73 -8.06 -9.09
N ARG A 43 -4.31 -9.28 -8.83
CA ARG A 43 -5.00 -10.48 -9.33
C ARG A 43 -6.00 -11.07 -8.33
N SER A 44 -5.86 -10.73 -7.05
CA SER A 44 -6.64 -11.28 -5.96
C SER A 44 -7.30 -10.18 -5.14
N LEU A 45 -8.55 -10.42 -4.75
CA LEU A 45 -9.26 -9.57 -3.81
C LEU A 45 -8.57 -9.51 -2.45
N LYS A 46 -8.01 -10.64 -1.98
CA LYS A 46 -7.30 -10.69 -0.69
C LYS A 46 -6.06 -9.81 -0.71
N ASP A 47 -5.34 -9.77 -1.83
CA ASP A 47 -4.18 -8.90 -1.98
C ASP A 47 -4.59 -7.42 -1.93
N ALA A 48 -5.70 -7.07 -2.59
CA ALA A 48 -6.25 -5.72 -2.54
C ALA A 48 -6.68 -5.30 -1.13
N GLN A 49 -7.29 -6.22 -0.36
CA GLN A 49 -7.66 -5.99 1.04
C GLN A 49 -6.44 -5.80 1.94
N ARG A 50 -5.42 -6.65 1.77
CA ARG A 50 -4.17 -6.54 2.53
C ARG A 50 -3.50 -5.21 2.26
N ILE A 51 -3.33 -4.84 0.99
CA ILE A 51 -2.72 -3.57 0.59
C ILE A 51 -3.51 -2.39 1.18
N LEU A 52 -4.84 -2.40 1.07
CA LEU A 52 -5.66 -1.35 1.65
C LEU A 52 -5.45 -1.22 3.16
N ARG A 53 -5.45 -2.33 3.90
CA ARG A 53 -5.23 -2.32 5.35
C ARG A 53 -3.84 -1.80 5.72
N ASP A 54 -2.80 -2.26 5.02
CA ASP A 54 -1.43 -1.83 5.26
C ASP A 54 -1.30 -0.30 5.06
N ILE A 55 -2.00 0.27 4.08
CA ILE A 55 -2.01 1.73 3.85
C ILE A 55 -2.82 2.46 4.92
N GLU A 56 -3.96 1.92 5.32
CA GLU A 56 -4.79 2.52 6.37
C GLU A 56 -4.04 2.58 7.70
N GLU A 57 -3.29 1.53 8.06
CA GLU A 57 -2.40 1.52 9.23
C GLU A 57 -1.32 2.61 9.09
N ARG A 58 -0.69 2.73 7.92
CA ARG A 58 0.34 3.76 7.70
C ARG A 58 -0.23 5.19 7.75
N ILE A 59 -1.45 5.41 7.26
CA ILE A 59 -2.14 6.70 7.39
C ILE A 59 -2.41 6.98 8.87
N TYR A 60 -2.88 5.98 9.62
CA TYR A 60 -3.17 6.11 11.04
C TYR A 60 -1.92 6.44 11.87
N HIS A 61 -0.77 5.90 11.50
CA HIS A 61 0.52 6.14 12.16
C HIS A 61 1.31 7.34 11.59
N ASP A 62 0.74 8.08 10.62
CA ASP A 62 1.40 9.18 9.90
C ASP A 62 2.71 8.80 9.20
N GLU A 63 2.85 7.51 8.85
CA GLU A 63 4.03 6.94 8.17
C GLU A 63 3.90 6.99 6.63
N MET A 64 3.04 7.86 6.12
CA MET A 64 2.78 7.98 4.68
C MET A 64 3.87 8.74 3.93
N ASP A 65 4.72 9.49 4.62
CA ASP A 65 5.87 10.19 4.02
C ASP A 65 7.04 9.24 3.70
N VAL A 66 6.96 7.98 4.14
CA VAL A 66 7.93 6.94 3.81
C VAL A 66 7.63 6.43 2.40
N ASN A 67 8.43 6.89 1.42
CA ASN A 67 8.34 6.43 0.04
C ASN A 67 8.59 4.91 -0.02
N LEU A 68 7.61 4.16 -0.54
CA LEU A 68 7.55 2.70 -0.49
C LEU A 68 7.61 2.06 -1.89
N GLU A 69 8.08 2.79 -2.90
CA GLU A 69 8.62 2.19 -4.14
C GLU A 69 9.95 1.45 -3.90
N LEU A 70 10.13 0.90 -2.71
CA LEU A 70 11.27 0.07 -2.38
C LEU A 70 11.03 -1.29 -3.02
N THR A 71 11.92 -1.67 -3.93
CA THR A 71 12.09 -3.04 -4.38
C THR A 71 12.31 -3.96 -3.17
N LEU A 72 12.06 -5.26 -3.33
CA LEU A 72 12.22 -6.24 -2.25
C LEU A 72 13.61 -6.15 -1.58
N ASN A 73 14.63 -5.80 -2.36
CA ASN A 73 15.99 -5.58 -1.88
C ASN A 73 16.10 -4.33 -1.00
N GLU A 74 15.55 -3.20 -1.43
CA GLU A 74 15.62 -1.96 -0.67
C GLU A 74 14.80 -2.04 0.64
N TYR A 75 13.70 -2.81 0.66
CA TYR A 75 13.01 -3.13 1.91
C TYR A 75 13.88 -3.95 2.87
N TRP A 76 14.58 -4.96 2.35
CA TRP A 76 15.45 -5.83 3.16
C TRP A 76 16.60 -5.04 3.81
N GLU A 77 17.19 -4.09 3.07
CA GLU A 77 18.25 -3.22 3.60
C GLU A 77 17.76 -2.30 4.73
N ILE A 78 16.57 -1.71 4.58
CA ILE A 78 15.99 -0.87 5.63
C ILE A 78 15.65 -1.71 6.88
N TYR A 79 15.12 -2.92 6.67
CA TYR A 79 14.78 -3.82 7.75
C TYR A 79 16.02 -4.33 8.51
N SER A 80 17.06 -4.78 7.80
CA SER A 80 18.32 -5.23 8.43
C SER A 80 18.98 -4.09 9.22
N ALA A 81 19.04 -2.88 8.65
CA ALA A 81 19.57 -1.71 9.32
C ALA A 81 18.76 -1.28 10.55
N LYS A 82 17.44 -1.48 10.55
CA LYS A 82 16.60 -1.26 11.76
C LYS A 82 16.86 -2.32 12.83
N LYS A 83 17.01 -3.58 12.43
CA LYS A 83 17.30 -4.70 13.35
C LYS A 83 18.67 -4.54 14.03
N GLU A 84 19.69 -4.15 13.28
CA GLU A 84 21.04 -3.90 13.83
C GLU A 84 21.06 -2.72 14.82
N ARG A 85 20.37 -1.62 14.49
CA ARG A 85 20.23 -0.48 15.41
C ARG A 85 19.54 -0.87 16.71
N LYS A 86 18.48 -1.68 16.63
CA LYS A 86 17.76 -2.17 17.81
C LYS A 86 18.62 -3.07 18.70
N ASN A 87 19.51 -3.86 18.10
CA ASN A 87 20.45 -4.70 18.86
C ASN A 87 21.54 -3.86 19.54
N ARG A 88 22.03 -2.79 18.89
CA ARG A 88 22.99 -1.85 19.48
C ARG A 88 22.43 -0.97 20.60
N SER A 89 21.13 -0.71 20.61
CA SER A 89 20.47 0.04 21.68
C SER A 89 20.13 -0.80 22.93
N MET A 90 20.46 -2.11 22.90
CA MET A 90 20.25 -3.05 24.00
C MET A 90 21.56 -3.55 24.64
N GLU A 91 22.71 -3.01 24.22
CA GLU A 91 24.00 -3.07 24.93
C GLU A 91 24.24 -1.75 25.67
#